data_AF-A0A4R7RMH4-F1
#
_entry.id   AF-A0A4R7RMH4-F1
#
_cell.length_a   1.000
_cell.length_b   1.000
_cell.length_c   1.000
_cell.angle_alpha   90.00
_cell.angle_beta   90.00
_cell.angle_gamma   90.00
#
_symmetry.space_group_name_H-M   'P 1'
#
loop_
_entity.id
_entity.type
_entity.pdbx_description
1 polymer ?
#
loop_
_entity_poly.entity_id
_entity_poly.type
_entity_poly.pdbx_seq_one_letter_code
_entity_poly.pdbx_strand_id
1 'polypeptide(L)'
;MQRENDLDSWPFEQPRDSAVIAMRQIMARSEPILLVSHDLEDESWQFIGTSDASMDDVMVVSLESVSLLDSSIFEVADLPPGWQATRSEVGGVWNRSECVPDAEELIISPIPSLVATLLNREPANGFSTGTGRC
;
A
#
# COMPACT_ATOMS: atom_id res chain seq x y z
N MET A 1 -5.38 -16.68 -22.31
CA MET A 1 -6.56 -15.78 -22.28
C MET A 1 -6.04 -14.34 -22.36
N GLN A 2 -6.59 -13.55 -23.31
CA GLN A 2 -6.53 -12.08 -23.51
C GLN A 2 -5.15 -11.39 -23.23
N ARG A 3 -4.20 -11.19 -24.16
CA ARG A 3 -4.15 -10.25 -25.32
C ARG A 3 -4.90 -8.95 -25.08
N GLU A 4 -4.36 -7.75 -25.29
CA GLU A 4 -3.05 -7.23 -25.68
C GLU A 4 -3.15 -5.71 -25.42
N ASN A 5 -2.03 -5.02 -25.22
CA ASN A 5 -1.95 -3.58 -25.00
C ASN A 5 -2.69 -2.78 -26.10
N ASP A 6 -3.77 -2.06 -25.74
CA ASP A 6 -4.22 -0.86 -26.45
C ASP A 6 -4.02 0.34 -25.53
N LEU A 7 -2.80 0.86 -25.68
CA LEU A 7 -2.26 2.11 -25.19
C LEU A 7 -3.11 3.27 -25.72
N ASP A 8 -3.74 4.01 -24.81
CA ASP A 8 -3.51 5.46 -24.75
C ASP A 8 -3.87 5.93 -23.34
N SER A 9 -2.86 6.00 -22.46
CA SER A 9 -2.93 6.64 -21.14
C SER A 9 -3.76 5.92 -20.04
N TRP A 10 -3.70 4.59 -19.90
CA TRP A 10 -4.14 3.91 -18.66
C TRP A 10 -2.93 3.69 -17.73
N PRO A 11 -2.81 4.42 -16.61
CA PRO A 11 -1.63 4.37 -15.76
C PRO A 11 -1.73 3.33 -14.63
N PHE A 12 -2.85 2.63 -14.47
CA PHE A 12 -3.00 1.60 -13.44
C PHE A 12 -2.51 0.24 -13.94
N GLU A 13 -1.90 -0.55 -13.06
CA GLU A 13 -1.52 -1.94 -13.34
C GLU A 13 -2.74 -2.87 -13.48
N GLN A 14 -3.86 -2.47 -12.87
CA GLN A 14 -5.09 -3.25 -12.83
C GLN A 14 -5.98 -3.00 -14.04
N PRO A 15 -6.81 -4.00 -14.44
CA PRO A 15 -7.75 -3.83 -15.54
C PRO A 15 -8.83 -2.79 -15.21
N ARG A 16 -9.41 -2.20 -16.24
CA ARG A 16 -10.50 -1.22 -16.15
C ARG A 16 -11.73 -1.73 -15.38
N ASP A 17 -12.01 -3.02 -15.53
CA ASP A 17 -13.08 -3.74 -14.83
C ASP A 17 -12.72 -4.16 -13.39
N SER A 18 -11.56 -3.75 -12.88
CA SER A 18 -11.15 -4.05 -11.51
C SER A 18 -12.13 -3.44 -10.52
N ALA A 19 -12.51 -4.23 -9.51
CA ALA A 19 -13.44 -3.83 -8.47
C ALA A 19 -12.70 -2.98 -7.43
N VAL A 20 -13.14 -1.74 -7.25
CA VAL A 20 -12.56 -0.78 -6.32
C VAL A 20 -13.63 -0.19 -5.42
N ILE A 21 -13.23 0.24 -4.24
CA ILE A 21 -14.14 0.80 -3.24
C ILE A 21 -14.16 2.31 -3.43
N ALA A 22 -15.34 2.90 -3.59
CA ALA A 22 -15.50 4.34 -3.68
C ALA A 22 -16.74 4.80 -2.89
N MET A 23 -16.72 6.02 -2.37
CA MET A 23 -17.90 6.59 -1.72
C MET A 23 -19.01 6.88 -2.73
N ARG A 24 -20.25 6.60 -2.34
CA ARG A 24 -21.46 6.89 -3.12
C ARG A 24 -21.57 8.38 -3.47
N GLN A 25 -21.11 9.25 -2.57
CA GLN A 25 -21.08 10.71 -2.76
C GLN A 25 -20.18 11.12 -3.92
N ILE A 26 -19.06 10.42 -4.13
CA ILE A 26 -18.16 10.62 -5.27
C ILE A 26 -18.86 10.20 -6.55
N MET A 27 -19.53 9.04 -6.54
CA MET A 27 -20.31 8.56 -7.69
C MET A 27 -21.48 9.48 -8.03
N ALA A 28 -22.09 10.11 -7.01
CA ALA A 28 -23.14 11.11 -7.16
C ALA A 28 -22.61 12.49 -7.62
N ARG A 29 -21.29 12.64 -7.84
CA ARG A 29 -20.61 13.92 -8.10
C ARG A 29 -20.91 14.99 -7.04
N SER A 30 -21.23 14.57 -5.82
CA SER A 30 -21.51 15.45 -4.69
C SER A 30 -20.23 15.83 -3.95
N GLU A 31 -19.24 14.94 -3.96
CA GLU A 31 -17.96 15.14 -3.28
C GLU A 31 -16.79 14.76 -4.19
N PRO A 32 -15.66 15.48 -4.09
CA PRO A 32 -14.43 15.09 -4.77
C PRO A 32 -13.67 14.00 -4.01
N ILE A 33 -12.81 13.27 -4.73
CA ILE A 33 -11.85 12.34 -4.11
C ILE A 33 -10.78 13.16 -3.39
N LEU A 34 -10.53 12.94 -2.11
CA LEU A 34 -9.47 13.63 -1.36
C LEU A 34 -8.42 12.68 -0.80
N LEU A 35 -8.77 11.41 -0.64
CA LEU A 35 -7.89 10.35 -0.15
C LEU A 35 -8.02 9.13 -1.07
N VAL A 36 -6.87 8.57 -1.44
CA VAL A 36 -6.75 7.32 -2.16
C VAL A 36 -5.87 6.40 -1.33
N SER A 37 -6.35 5.20 -1.03
CA SER A 37 -5.56 4.18 -0.32
C SER A 37 -5.39 2.96 -1.22
N HIS A 38 -4.18 2.44 -1.29
CA HIS A 38 -3.88 1.18 -1.95
C HIS A 38 -3.53 0.14 -0.88
N ASP A 39 -4.45 -0.79 -0.66
CA ASP A 39 -4.29 -1.83 0.36
C ASP A 39 -3.17 -2.81 -0.01
N LEU A 40 -2.45 -3.33 0.99
CA LEU A 40 -1.32 -4.24 0.79
C LEU A 40 -1.76 -5.71 0.65
N GLU A 41 -2.85 -6.11 1.31
CA GLU A 41 -3.28 -7.51 1.35
C GLU A 41 -4.07 -7.91 0.10
N ASP A 42 -5.01 -7.06 -0.31
CA ASP A 42 -5.91 -7.33 -1.44
C ASP A 42 -5.60 -6.47 -2.68
N GLU A 43 -4.50 -5.70 -2.67
CA GLU A 43 -4.11 -4.74 -3.73
C GLU A 43 -5.29 -3.85 -4.16
N SER A 44 -6.19 -3.60 -3.22
CA SER A 44 -7.50 -3.01 -3.50
C SER A 44 -7.42 -1.51 -3.34
N TRP A 45 -8.06 -0.80 -4.26
CA TRP A 45 -8.09 0.67 -4.24
C TRP A 45 -9.32 1.18 -3.51
N GLN A 46 -9.09 2.15 -2.63
CA GLN A 46 -10.14 2.82 -1.87
C GLN A 46 -10.11 4.33 -2.16
N PHE A 47 -11.23 4.87 -2.62
CA PHE A 47 -11.40 6.28 -2.94
C PHE A 47 -12.36 6.94 -1.94
N ILE A 48 -11.82 7.88 -1.16
CA ILE A 48 -12.50 8.54 -0.05
C ILE A 48 -12.60 10.04 -0.32
N GLY A 49 -13.77 10.60 -0.02
CA GLY A 49 -14.11 12.00 -0.26
C GLY A 49 -13.83 12.92 0.92
N THR A 50 -14.65 13.95 1.09
CA THR A 50 -14.57 14.87 2.23
C THR A 50 -15.43 14.45 3.41
N SER A 51 -16.51 13.69 3.16
CA SER A 51 -17.28 13.08 4.24
C SER A 51 -16.51 11.94 4.88
N ASP A 52 -16.88 11.66 6.13
CA ASP A 52 -16.46 10.45 6.81
C ASP A 52 -16.86 9.22 5.97
N ALA A 53 -15.89 8.36 5.66
CA ALA A 53 -16.10 7.15 4.89
C ALA A 53 -16.84 6.11 5.75
N SER A 54 -18.14 6.31 5.92
CA SER A 54 -19.00 5.34 6.57
C SER A 54 -19.15 4.10 5.70
N MET A 55 -19.09 2.91 6.31
CA MET A 55 -19.28 1.64 5.60
C MET A 55 -20.64 1.54 4.87
N ASP A 56 -21.65 2.29 5.30
CA ASP A 56 -22.97 2.34 4.64
C ASP A 56 -22.96 3.17 3.34
N ASP A 57 -21.99 4.10 3.23
CA ASP A 57 -21.87 5.05 2.13
C ASP A 57 -20.75 4.69 1.14
N VAL A 58 -20.03 3.59 1.36
CA VAL A 58 -19.08 3.04 0.38
C VAL A 58 -19.74 2.01 -0.51
N MET A 59 -19.35 1.99 -1.78
CA MET A 59 -19.81 1.04 -2.77
C MET A 59 -18.66 0.54 -3.62
N VAL A 60 -18.80 -0.69 -4.11
CA VAL A 60 -17.84 -1.28 -5.04
C VAL A 60 -18.22 -0.88 -6.47
N VAL A 61 -17.28 -0.29 -7.19
CA VAL A 61 -17.44 0.17 -8.57
C VAL A 61 -16.28 -0.31 -9.42
N SER A 62 -16.38 -0.19 -10.74
CA SER A 62 -15.24 -0.43 -11.61
C SER A 62 -14.26 0.74 -11.57
N LEU A 63 -12.96 0.44 -11.63
CA LEU A 63 -11.89 1.43 -11.69
C LEU A 63 -12.06 2.40 -12.87
N GLU A 64 -12.57 1.91 -14.00
CA GLU A 64 -12.96 2.75 -15.14
C GLU A 64 -13.97 3.83 -14.75
N SER A 65 -15.03 3.46 -14.01
CA SER A 65 -16.08 4.40 -13.60
C SER A 65 -15.50 5.54 -12.75
N VAL A 66 -14.58 5.23 -11.83
CA VAL A 66 -13.90 6.25 -11.01
C VAL A 66 -13.04 7.16 -11.88
N SER A 67 -12.24 6.57 -12.79
CA SER A 67 -11.34 7.32 -13.67
C SER A 67 -12.05 8.28 -14.63
N LEU A 68 -13.26 7.91 -15.06
CA LEU A 68 -14.14 8.74 -15.88
C LEU A 68 -14.77 9.89 -15.09
N LEU A 69 -14.90 9.75 -13.77
CA LEU A 69 -15.41 10.80 -12.89
C LEU A 69 -14.32 11.80 -12.53
N ASP A 70 -13.13 11.32 -12.17
CA ASP A 70 -12.01 12.13 -11.73
C ASP A 70 -10.71 11.59 -12.34
N SER A 71 -10.17 12.30 -13.33
CA SER A 71 -8.94 11.91 -14.02
C SER A 71 -7.67 12.26 -13.24
N SER A 72 -7.75 12.96 -12.10
CA SER A 72 -6.57 13.25 -11.28
C SER A 72 -6.08 12.00 -10.53
N ILE A 73 -6.89 10.94 -10.43
CA ILE A 73 -6.43 9.65 -9.90
C ILE A 73 -5.30 9.04 -10.74
N PHE A 74 -5.16 9.43 -12.01
CA PHE A 74 -4.08 8.97 -12.87
C PHE A 74 -2.70 9.39 -12.36
N GLU A 75 -2.61 10.47 -11.57
CA GLU A 75 -1.38 10.93 -10.95
C GLU A 75 -0.91 10.04 -9.78
N VAL A 76 -1.83 9.25 -9.22
CA VAL A 76 -1.60 8.33 -8.09
C VAL A 76 -1.80 6.87 -8.48
N ALA A 77 -1.95 6.57 -9.77
CA ALA A 77 -2.12 5.20 -10.24
C ALA A 77 -0.86 4.33 -10.08
N ASP A 78 0.31 4.97 -9.96
CA ASP A 78 1.63 4.38 -9.67
C ASP A 78 1.87 4.18 -8.16
N LEU A 79 0.86 4.43 -7.32
CA LEU A 79 1.00 4.29 -5.88
C LEU A 79 1.23 2.81 -5.50
N PRO A 80 2.34 2.48 -4.82
CA PRO A 80 2.61 1.10 -4.44
C PRO A 80 1.62 0.61 -3.37
N PRO A 81 1.39 -0.70 -3.26
CA PRO A 81 0.53 -1.26 -2.23
C PRO A 81 1.06 -0.94 -0.82
N GLY A 82 0.15 -0.68 0.12
CA GLY A 82 0.48 -0.20 1.47
C GLY A 82 0.72 1.32 1.56
N TRP A 83 0.48 2.07 0.49
CA TRP A 83 0.59 3.53 0.49
C TRP A 83 -0.78 4.18 0.32
N GLN A 84 -0.85 5.43 0.76
CA GLN A 84 -2.01 6.31 0.60
C GLN A 84 -1.58 7.65 0.00
N ALA A 85 -2.48 8.31 -0.70
CA ALA A 85 -2.30 9.63 -1.27
C ALA A 85 -3.46 10.55 -0.87
N THR A 86 -3.13 11.74 -0.37
CA THR A 86 -4.12 12.74 0.08
C THR A 86 -3.94 14.06 -0.66
N ARG A 87 -5.03 14.79 -0.93
CA ARG A 87 -4.98 16.15 -1.48
C ARG A 87 -5.95 17.07 -0.76
N SER A 88 -5.65 18.36 -0.73
CA SER A 88 -6.50 19.36 -0.07
C SER A 88 -7.71 19.79 -0.92
N GLU A 89 -7.60 19.70 -2.25
CA GLU A 89 -8.63 20.15 -3.20
C GLU A 89 -8.55 19.37 -4.53
N VAL A 90 -9.61 19.44 -5.34
CA VAL A 90 -9.64 18.80 -6.67
C VAL A 90 -8.57 19.40 -7.58
N GLY A 91 -7.73 18.55 -8.16
CA GLY A 91 -6.61 19.00 -8.99
C GLY A 91 -5.45 19.63 -8.21
N GLY A 92 -5.52 19.60 -6.86
CA GLY A 92 -4.39 19.91 -6.01
C GLY A 92 -3.33 18.80 -6.05
N VAL A 93 -2.14 19.09 -5.54
CA VAL A 93 -1.01 18.14 -5.51
C VAL A 93 -1.31 17.00 -4.54
N TRP A 94 -1.08 15.76 -4.99
CA TRP A 94 -1.19 14.57 -4.16
C TRP A 94 0.02 14.42 -3.22
N ASN A 95 -0.25 14.35 -1.92
CA ASN A 95 0.70 14.02 -0.87
C ASN A 95 0.64 12.52 -0.61
N ARG A 96 1.67 11.81 -1.06
CA ARG A 96 1.81 10.37 -0.87
C ARG A 96 2.47 10.10 0.49
N SER A 97 1.88 9.19 1.26
CA SER A 97 2.36 8.77 2.56
C SER A 97 2.23 7.26 2.67
N GLU A 98 3.23 6.61 3.24
CA GLU A 98 3.15 5.20 3.61
C GLU A 98 2.07 5.02 4.67
N CYS A 99 1.14 4.08 4.46
CA CYS A 99 0.26 3.62 5.51
C CYS A 99 1.06 2.64 6.37
N VAL A 100 2.08 3.16 7.06
CA VAL A 100 2.96 2.33 7.90
C VAL A 100 2.09 1.61 8.93
N PRO A 101 2.10 0.27 8.97
CA PRO A 101 1.67 -0.41 10.17
C PRO A 101 2.63 0.05 11.27
N ASP A 102 2.07 0.49 12.38
CA ASP A 102 2.78 0.95 13.58
C ASP A 102 4.05 0.11 13.86
N ALA A 103 5.22 0.67 13.56
CA ALA A 103 6.54 0.39 14.14
C ALA A 103 7.05 -1.07 14.35
N GLU A 104 6.71 -2.11 13.56
CA GLU A 104 7.38 -3.43 13.66
C GLU A 104 7.69 -4.19 12.35
N GLU A 105 7.95 -3.51 11.22
CA GLU A 105 8.59 -4.15 10.04
C GLU A 105 10.02 -3.66 9.78
N LEU A 106 10.91 -3.99 10.72
CA LEU A 106 12.35 -4.09 10.49
C LEU A 106 12.79 -5.56 10.28
N ILE A 107 11.86 -6.47 9.93
CA ILE A 107 12.14 -7.92 9.85
C ILE A 107 12.07 -8.56 8.46
N ILE A 108 11.77 -7.83 7.38
CA ILE A 108 12.00 -8.36 6.04
C ILE A 108 12.63 -7.32 5.10
N SER A 109 13.80 -6.81 5.50
CA SER A 109 14.79 -6.49 4.48
C SER A 109 15.41 -7.80 3.98
N PRO A 110 15.56 -8.05 2.66
CA PRO A 110 16.69 -8.86 2.26
C PRO A 110 17.90 -8.07 2.72
N ILE A 111 18.68 -8.62 3.65
CA ILE A 111 20.01 -8.11 3.94
C ILE A 111 20.92 -8.71 2.86
N PRO A 112 21.22 -8.06 1.71
CA PRO A 112 22.41 -8.46 1.00
C PRO A 112 23.57 -8.01 1.89
N SER A 113 24.31 -8.99 2.43
CA SER A 113 25.57 -8.82 3.15
C SER A 113 25.52 -8.93 4.69
N LEU A 114 25.00 -10.03 5.25
CA LEU A 114 25.51 -10.56 6.54
C LEU A 114 25.17 -12.03 6.83
N VAL A 115 25.13 -12.90 5.81
CA VAL A 115 25.11 -14.37 6.00
C VAL A 115 26.40 -15.02 5.52
N ALA A 116 27.53 -14.60 6.10
CA ALA A 116 28.75 -15.38 5.98
C ALA A 116 29.66 -15.08 7.16
N THR A 117 29.43 -15.74 8.30
CA THR A 117 30.50 -16.34 9.11
C THR A 117 29.88 -17.31 10.13
N LEU A 118 29.79 -18.57 9.71
CA LEU A 118 30.18 -19.75 10.48
C LEU A 118 29.50 -19.98 11.84
N LEU A 119 28.30 -20.55 11.76
CA LEU A 119 27.97 -21.74 12.56
C LEU A 119 29.04 -22.81 12.30
N ASN A 120 30.02 -22.94 13.20
CA ASN A 120 30.88 -24.12 13.32
C ASN A 120 31.19 -24.39 14.79
N ARG A 121 30.38 -25.30 15.37
CA ARG A 121 30.77 -26.50 16.17
C ARG A 121 32.27 -26.56 16.56
N GLU A 122 32.67 -26.79 17.80
CA GLU A 122 32.44 -28.01 18.62
C GLU A 122 32.70 -27.81 20.13
N PRO A 123 32.24 -28.72 20.99
CA PRO A 123 32.39 -28.68 22.45
C PRO A 123 33.60 -29.49 22.96
N ALA A 124 34.08 -29.14 24.17
CA ALA A 124 34.45 -30.03 25.28
C ALA A 124 35.67 -29.57 26.10
N ASN A 125 35.45 -29.60 27.43
CA ASN A 125 36.37 -30.00 28.48
C ASN A 125 37.54 -29.11 28.94
N GLY A 126 37.72 -29.09 30.27
CA GLY A 126 38.87 -28.56 31.00
C GLY A 126 38.41 -27.84 32.28
N PHE A 127 37.93 -28.55 33.30
CA PHE A 127 38.76 -28.98 34.44
C PHE A 127 39.87 -27.97 34.80
N SER A 128 39.71 -27.24 35.91
CA SER A 128 40.51 -27.43 37.12
C SER A 128 40.62 -26.15 37.99
N THR A 129 40.30 -26.32 39.28
CA THR A 129 40.87 -25.69 40.48
C THR A 129 40.83 -24.16 40.71
N GLY A 130 40.13 -23.77 41.78
CA GLY A 130 40.82 -23.39 43.03
C GLY A 130 40.80 -21.91 43.46
N THR A 131 40.44 -21.70 44.73
CA THR A 131 40.74 -20.54 45.63
C THR A 131 40.02 -19.22 45.32
N GLY A 132 39.51 -18.39 46.24
CA GLY A 132 39.42 -18.32 47.71
C GLY A 132 38.41 -17.18 48.04
N ARG A 133 37.61 -17.28 49.11
CA ARG A 133 37.76 -16.57 50.42
C ARG A 133 37.77 -15.03 50.26
N CYS A 134 36.92 -14.23 50.88
CA CYS A 134 36.34 -14.26 52.23
C CYS A 134 34.87 -13.84 52.24
#